data_AF-A0A7K3QRA9-F1
#
_entry.id   AF-A0A7K3QRA9-F1
#
_cell.length_a   1.000
_cell.length_b   1.000
_cell.length_c   1.000
_cell.angle_alpha   90.00
_cell.angle_beta   90.00
_cell.angle_gamma   90.00
#
_symmetry.space_group_name_H-M   'P 1'
#
loop_
_entity.id
_entity.type
_entity.pdbx_description
1 polymer ?
#
loop_
_entity_poly.entity_id
_entity_poly.type
_entity_poly.pdbx_seq_one_letter_code
_entity_poly.pdbx_strand_id
1 'polypeptide(L)'
;MTAAPQPLGRLAASFDRIVCGITWATQVAAATAYLGAAGHLSAWRDLFAKDAVGTVILWCSGLCMAALWGISLREEARSYYNRQHQRLYRKAGLLGHVGTLLIAALAASKLPHQVAWFALLGTVSFAAVATWASWMQARLLPDEDQAVVDAILHREAAQRAAVFDASDRERRRARLAVIVESLGYTLNDAGAPTTSPAEPPAIRWTIPAGKHAPLVYFIRNGNRMKIGTTTELKRRIRTLALRPENVALLVAGDQRRERDYHKQFAEHRIGTTEWFAYEGTLADYVHDQTARLSQKEQQQ
;
A
#
# COMPACT_ATOMS: atom_id res chain seq x y z
N MET A 1 19.01 -20.92 7.88
CA MET A 1 20.11 -20.42 8.73
C MET A 1 19.72 -19.04 9.21
N THR A 2 19.29 -18.91 10.46
CA THR A 2 19.02 -17.61 11.09
C THR A 2 20.34 -17.08 11.61
N ALA A 3 20.97 -16.18 10.87
CA ALA A 3 22.11 -15.42 11.40
C ALA A 3 21.58 -14.63 12.61
N ALA A 4 22.07 -14.97 13.80
CA ALA A 4 21.81 -14.14 14.97
C ALA A 4 22.37 -12.74 14.67
N PRO A 5 21.64 -11.66 14.97
CA PRO A 5 22.13 -10.31 14.74
C PRO A 5 23.48 -10.17 15.45
N GLN A 6 24.52 -9.79 14.71
CA GLN A 6 25.81 -9.53 15.33
C GLN A 6 25.59 -8.44 16.40
N PRO A 7 26.02 -8.68 17.65
CA PRO A 7 25.89 -7.66 18.68
C PRO A 7 26.67 -6.44 18.21
N LEU A 8 25.95 -5.33 17.99
CA LEU A 8 26.56 -4.02 17.81
C LEU A 8 27.61 -3.86 18.93
N GLY A 9 28.85 -3.55 18.55
CA GLY A 9 29.93 -3.38 19.53
C GLY A 9 29.49 -2.43 20.65
N ARG A 10 29.95 -2.65 21.89
CA ARG A 10 29.50 -1.90 23.08
C ARG A 10 29.47 -0.38 22.87
N LEU A 11 30.38 0.16 22.06
CA LEU A 11 30.45 1.58 21.69
C LEU A 11 29.23 2.04 20.87
N ALA A 12 28.80 1.27 19.86
CA ALA A 12 27.62 1.59 19.06
C ALA A 12 26.33 1.55 19.91
N ALA A 13 26.24 0.59 20.83
CA ALA A 13 25.10 0.49 21.76
C ALA A 13 25.05 1.66 22.77
N SER A 14 26.20 2.20 23.18
CA SER A 14 26.26 3.39 24.04
C SER A 14 25.93 4.66 23.25
N PHE A 15 26.43 4.78 22.01
CA PHE A 15 26.14 5.91 21.13
C PHE A 15 24.64 6.00 20.82
N ASP A 16 23.99 4.88 20.43
CA ASP A 16 22.54 4.86 20.18
C ASP A 16 21.73 5.28 21.41
N ARG A 17 22.13 4.86 22.61
CA ARG A 17 21.50 5.30 23.86
C ARG A 17 21.62 6.80 24.10
N ILE A 18 22.79 7.38 23.84
CA ILE A 18 23.02 8.84 23.98
C ILE A 18 22.17 9.61 22.98
N VAL A 19 22.20 9.23 21.70
CA VAL A 19 21.42 9.91 20.64
C VAL A 19 19.92 9.78 20.91
N CYS A 20 19.45 8.61 21.33
CA CYS A 20 18.07 8.38 21.75
C CYS A 20 17.68 9.28 22.92
N GLY A 21 18.54 9.37 23.95
CA GLY A 21 18.32 10.25 25.11
C GLY A 21 18.22 11.72 24.74
N ILE A 22 19.14 12.23 23.90
CA ILE A 22 19.10 13.61 23.39
C ILE A 22 17.83 13.85 22.60
N THR A 23 17.46 12.92 21.72
CA THR A 23 16.26 13.03 20.88
C THR A 23 15.02 13.15 21.73
N TRP A 24 14.81 12.24 22.69
CA TRP A 24 13.66 12.31 23.59
C TRP A 24 13.66 13.56 24.47
N ALA A 25 14.82 13.99 24.98
CA ALA A 25 14.92 15.23 25.74
C ALA A 25 14.46 16.45 24.91
N THR A 26 14.84 16.50 23.63
CA THR A 26 14.40 17.58 22.73
C THR A 26 12.91 17.52 22.39
N GLN A 27 12.31 16.33 22.27
CA GLN A 27 10.86 16.20 22.12
C GLN A 27 10.14 16.64 23.40
N VAL A 28 10.62 16.25 24.58
CA VAL A 28 10.03 16.68 25.86
C VAL A 28 10.13 18.20 26.03
N ALA A 29 11.26 18.80 25.66
CA ALA A 29 11.43 20.25 25.67
C ALA A 29 10.43 20.95 24.72
N ALA A 30 10.24 20.44 23.51
CA ALA A 30 9.25 20.97 22.57
C ALA A 30 7.82 20.84 23.07
N ALA A 31 7.44 19.67 23.60
CA ALA A 31 6.14 19.45 24.21
C ALA A 31 5.89 20.43 25.38
N THR A 32 6.89 20.62 26.23
CA THR A 32 6.84 21.54 27.37
C THR A 32 6.69 22.99 26.90
N ALA A 33 7.43 23.40 25.86
CA ALA A 33 7.30 24.74 25.27
C ALA A 33 5.90 24.98 24.68
N TYR A 34 5.35 24.01 23.96
CA TYR A 34 3.99 24.09 23.42
C TYR A 34 2.93 24.17 24.53
N LEU A 35 3.03 23.33 25.55
CA LEU A 35 2.12 23.35 26.70
C LEU A 35 2.24 24.66 27.49
N GLY A 36 3.45 25.17 27.68
CA GLY A 36 3.69 26.48 28.31
C GLY A 36 3.05 27.63 27.52
N ALA A 37 3.18 27.61 26.20
CA ALA A 37 2.52 28.59 25.33
C ALA A 37 1.00 28.48 25.38
N ALA A 38 0.44 27.27 25.37
CA ALA A 38 -0.99 27.04 25.50
C ALA A 38 -1.55 27.37 26.90
N GLY A 39 -0.73 27.21 27.94
CA GLY A 39 -1.10 27.44 29.35
C GLY A 39 -0.96 28.88 29.83
N HIS A 40 -0.40 29.79 29.01
CA HIS A 40 -0.17 31.19 29.39
C HIS A 40 -1.47 32.02 29.39
N LEU A 41 -2.38 31.71 30.31
CA LEU A 41 -3.77 32.20 30.41
C LEU A 41 -3.93 33.72 30.25
N SER A 42 -2.96 34.51 30.73
CA SER A 42 -3.01 35.99 30.62
C SER A 42 -2.91 36.47 29.18
N ALA A 43 -2.08 35.83 28.35
CA ALA A 43 -1.95 36.17 26.93
C ALA A 43 -3.20 35.78 26.13
N TRP A 44 -3.80 34.64 26.49
CA TRP A 44 -5.04 34.17 25.89
C TRP A 44 -6.24 35.03 26.31
N ARG A 45 -6.26 35.56 27.53
CA ARG A 45 -7.35 36.41 28.03
C ARG A 45 -7.49 37.68 27.20
N ASP A 46 -6.38 38.33 26.86
CA ASP A 46 -6.38 39.57 26.07
C ASP A 46 -6.79 39.32 24.61
N LEU A 47 -6.41 38.18 24.03
CA LEU A 47 -6.87 37.76 22.71
C LEU A 47 -8.35 37.40 22.72
N PHE A 48 -8.80 36.65 23.73
CA PHE A 48 -10.18 36.21 23.89
C PHE A 48 -11.13 37.40 24.08
N ALA A 49 -10.70 38.44 24.80
CA ALA A 49 -11.47 39.67 24.96
C ALA A 49 -11.69 40.43 23.64
N LYS A 50 -10.79 40.27 22.65
CA LYS A 50 -10.87 40.93 21.34
C LYS A 50 -11.59 40.07 20.29
N ASP A 51 -11.36 38.77 20.32
CA ASP A 51 -11.94 37.79 19.39
C ASP A 51 -11.98 36.41 20.04
N ALA A 52 -13.06 36.14 20.78
CA ALA A 52 -13.24 34.88 21.50
C ALA A 52 -13.22 33.66 20.57
N VAL A 53 -13.87 33.75 19.41
CA VAL A 53 -14.00 32.64 18.47
C VAL A 53 -12.66 32.34 17.81
N GLY A 54 -11.99 33.35 17.25
CA GLY A 54 -10.66 33.18 16.65
C GLY A 54 -9.62 32.67 17.65
N THR A 55 -9.68 33.16 18.90
CA THR A 55 -8.79 32.73 19.98
C THR A 55 -8.98 31.25 20.35
N VAL A 56 -10.23 30.80 20.50
CA VAL A 56 -10.53 29.38 20.79
C VAL A 56 -10.10 28.49 19.63
N ILE A 57 -10.38 28.88 18.38
CA ILE A 57 -9.96 28.13 17.19
C ILE A 57 -8.43 28.00 17.16
N LEU A 58 -7.71 29.10 17.42
CA LEU A 58 -6.24 29.13 17.46
C LEU A 58 -5.67 28.22 18.55
N TRP A 59 -6.25 28.28 19.76
CA TRP A 59 -5.83 27.46 20.90
C TRP A 59 -6.07 25.96 20.65
N CYS A 60 -7.27 25.60 20.19
CA CYS A 60 -7.61 24.23 19.81
C CYS A 60 -6.70 23.71 18.70
N SER A 61 -6.39 24.54 17.69
CA SER A 61 -5.49 24.17 16.60
C SER A 61 -4.08 23.86 17.11
N GLY A 62 -3.55 24.67 18.03
CA GLY A 62 -2.24 24.43 18.66
C GLY A 62 -2.19 23.10 19.43
N LEU A 63 -3.22 22.80 20.24
CA LEU A 63 -3.31 21.53 20.98
C LEU A 63 -3.45 20.33 20.04
N CYS A 64 -4.31 20.42 19.02
CA CYS A 64 -4.48 19.37 18.03
C CYS A 64 -3.17 19.09 17.28
N MET A 65 -2.41 20.12 16.89
CA MET A 65 -1.13 19.93 16.21
C MET A 65 -0.06 19.29 17.11
N ALA A 66 -0.01 19.65 18.40
CA ALA A 66 0.88 19.00 19.36
C ALA A 66 0.51 17.53 19.58
N ALA A 67 -0.79 17.21 19.66
CA ALA A 67 -1.26 15.84 19.77
C ALA A 67 -0.95 15.02 18.50
N LEU A 68 -1.22 15.58 17.32
CA LEU A 68 -0.89 14.96 16.03
C LEU A 68 0.60 14.68 15.90
N TRP A 69 1.45 15.62 16.34
CA TRP A 69 2.89 15.43 16.40
C TRP A 69 3.29 14.28 17.33
N GLY A 70 2.77 14.24 18.57
CA GLY A 70 3.06 13.14 19.50
C GLY A 70 2.61 11.77 18.98
N ILE A 71 1.44 11.70 18.33
CA ILE A 71 0.95 10.48 17.66
C ILE A 71 1.88 10.10 16.51
N SER A 72 2.31 11.07 15.69
CA SER A 72 3.23 10.82 14.57
C SER A 72 4.57 10.26 15.05
N LEU A 73 5.15 10.81 16.12
CA LEU A 73 6.40 10.29 16.70
C LEU A 73 6.24 8.85 17.20
N ARG A 74 5.14 8.57 17.90
CA ARG A 74 4.83 7.23 18.41
C ARG A 74 4.65 6.23 17.28
N GLU A 75 3.90 6.59 16.24
CA GLU A 75 3.63 5.71 15.11
C GLU A 75 4.85 5.52 14.21
N GLU A 76 5.69 6.55 14.05
CA GLU A 76 6.97 6.44 13.34
C GLU A 76 7.96 5.56 14.12
N ALA A 77 8.02 5.66 15.44
CA ALA A 77 8.81 4.75 16.28
C ALA A 77 8.31 3.30 16.22
N ARG A 78 6.98 3.10 16.18
CA ARG A 78 6.36 1.77 16.09
C ARG A 78 6.52 1.14 14.71
N SER A 79 6.39 1.95 13.66
CA SER A 79 6.46 1.52 12.26
C SER A 79 7.85 1.71 11.66
N TYR A 80 8.88 1.74 12.50
CA TYR A 80 10.24 2.14 12.14
C TYR A 80 10.77 1.45 10.87
N TYR A 81 10.57 0.14 10.76
CA TYR A 81 11.06 -0.65 9.62
C TYR A 81 10.13 -0.66 8.40
N ASN A 82 8.99 0.01 8.45
CA ASN A 82 8.08 0.11 7.31
C ASN A 82 8.34 1.42 6.55
N ARG A 83 9.11 1.35 5.45
CA ARG A 83 9.46 2.51 4.59
C ARG A 83 8.25 3.30 4.10
N GLN A 84 7.13 2.63 3.81
CA GLN A 84 5.91 3.29 3.34
C GLN A 84 5.30 4.16 4.44
N HIS A 85 5.21 3.62 5.66
CA HIS A 85 4.73 4.36 6.83
C HIS A 85 5.67 5.49 7.22
N GLN A 86 6.99 5.26 7.21
CA GLN A 86 7.99 6.28 7.53
C GLN A 86 7.87 7.49 6.60
N ARG A 87 7.68 7.29 5.29
CA ARG A 87 7.48 8.40 4.33
C ARG A 87 6.20 9.19 4.62
N LEU A 88 5.12 8.51 5.00
CA LEU A 88 3.85 9.15 5.31
C LEU A 88 3.95 9.97 6.62
N TYR A 89 4.50 9.37 7.67
CA TYR A 89 4.65 10.03 8.97
C TYR A 89 5.66 11.17 8.94
N ARG A 90 6.76 11.06 8.17
CA ARG A 90 7.69 12.19 7.97
C ARG A 90 7.01 13.40 7.34
N LYS A 91 6.12 13.18 6.37
CA LYS A 91 5.32 14.25 5.76
C LYS A 91 4.31 14.81 6.74
N ALA A 92 3.61 13.96 7.49
CA ALA A 92 2.63 14.37 8.49
C ALA A 92 3.27 15.19 9.62
N GLY A 93 4.42 14.76 10.14
CA GLY A 93 5.20 15.48 11.14
C GLY A 93 5.67 16.84 10.62
N LEU A 94 6.22 16.90 9.41
CA LEU A 94 6.62 18.17 8.78
C LEU A 94 5.43 19.14 8.66
N LEU A 95 4.28 18.64 8.18
CA LEU A 95 3.05 19.43 8.09
C LEU A 95 2.58 19.92 9.47
N GLY A 96 2.66 19.08 10.50
CA GLY A 96 2.33 19.46 11.87
C GLY A 96 3.23 20.59 12.39
N HIS A 97 4.55 20.50 12.18
CA HIS A 97 5.48 21.56 12.57
C HIS A 97 5.25 22.86 11.79
N VAL A 98 5.10 22.78 10.46
CA VAL A 98 4.80 23.97 9.63
C VAL A 98 3.49 24.61 10.06
N GLY A 99 2.46 23.81 10.36
CA GLY A 99 1.17 24.29 10.89
C GLY A 99 1.32 25.02 12.22
N THR A 100 2.03 24.44 13.19
CA THR A 100 2.29 25.08 14.48
C THR A 100 3.08 26.38 14.33
N LEU A 101 4.09 26.42 13.46
CA LEU A 101 4.87 27.63 13.18
C LEU A 101 4.02 28.71 12.50
N LEU A 102 3.13 28.35 11.57
CA LEU A 102 2.21 29.28 10.94
C LEU A 102 1.25 29.90 11.96
N ILE A 103 0.67 29.08 12.83
CA ILE A 103 -0.20 29.51 13.94
C ILE A 103 0.55 30.46 14.87
N ALA A 104 1.78 30.10 15.25
CA ALA A 104 2.66 30.92 16.07
C ALA A 104 2.98 32.27 15.40
N ALA A 105 3.29 32.28 14.10
CA ALA A 105 3.58 33.50 13.35
C ALA A 105 2.35 34.42 13.23
N LEU A 106 1.17 33.84 12.98
CA LEU A 106 -0.09 34.59 12.97
C LEU A 106 -0.38 35.20 14.34
N ALA A 107 -0.16 34.47 15.43
CA ALA A 107 -0.27 34.99 16.79
C ALA A 107 0.74 36.12 17.06
N ALA A 108 1.99 35.96 16.63
CA ALA A 108 3.04 36.97 16.74
C ALA A 108 2.69 38.26 16.03
N SER A 109 2.05 38.18 14.86
CA SER A 109 1.61 39.35 14.09
C SER A 109 0.60 40.23 14.84
N LYS A 110 -0.13 39.65 15.79
CA LYS A 110 -1.11 40.36 16.64
C LYS A 110 -0.53 40.80 17.99
N LEU A 111 0.62 40.25 18.39
CA LEU A 111 1.26 40.46 19.69
C LEU A 111 2.77 40.76 19.53
N PRO A 112 3.13 41.98 19.06
CA PRO A 112 4.51 42.31 18.69
C PRO A 112 5.51 42.25 19.87
N HIS A 113 5.03 42.42 21.11
CA HIS A 113 5.87 42.29 22.30
C HIS A 113 6.26 40.84 22.64
N GLN A 114 5.68 39.85 21.96
CA GLN A 114 5.91 38.41 22.21
C GLN A 114 6.73 37.73 21.11
N VAL A 115 7.29 38.49 20.16
CA VAL A 115 8.08 37.93 19.03
C VAL A 115 9.22 37.03 19.51
N ALA A 116 9.90 37.39 20.62
CA ALA A 116 10.97 36.57 21.19
C ALA A 116 10.49 35.18 21.63
N TRP A 117 9.27 35.08 22.17
CA TRP A 117 8.67 33.82 22.59
C TRP A 117 8.35 32.92 21.38
N PHE A 118 7.82 33.50 20.31
CA PHE A 118 7.55 32.78 19.07
C PHE A 118 8.83 32.32 18.36
N ALA A 119 9.91 33.13 18.40
CA ALA A 119 11.22 32.74 17.90
C ALA A 119 11.82 31.56 18.70
N LEU A 120 11.66 31.55 20.02
CA LEU A 120 12.05 30.43 20.87
C LEU A 120 11.27 29.16 20.51
N LEU A 121 9.94 29.27 20.37
CA LEU A 121 9.07 28.16 19.99
C LEU A 121 9.46 27.60 18.61
N GLY A 122 9.81 28.48 17.66
CA GLY A 122 10.34 28.10 16.36
C GLY A 122 11.64 27.32 16.43
N THR A 123 12.61 27.83 17.18
CA THR A 123 13.92 27.20 17.38
C THR A 123 13.79 25.81 18.02
N VAL A 124 12.97 25.69 19.07
CA VAL A 124 12.74 24.41 19.76
C VAL A 124 12.04 23.40 18.84
N SER A 125 11.06 23.85 18.05
CA SER A 125 10.38 23.00 17.06
C SER A 125 11.34 22.47 16.01
N PHE A 126 12.19 23.34 15.47
CA PHE A 126 13.21 22.97 14.48
C PHE A 126 14.22 21.98 15.06
N ALA A 127 14.73 22.24 16.27
CA ALA A 127 15.66 21.35 16.96
C ALA A 127 15.06 19.96 17.16
N ALA A 128 13.79 19.87 17.56
CA ALA A 128 13.08 18.60 17.74
C ALA A 128 12.92 17.82 16.41
N VAL A 129 12.61 18.49 15.29
CA VAL A 129 12.54 17.84 13.98
C VAL A 129 13.91 17.32 13.55
N ALA A 130 14.94 18.16 13.70
CA ALA A 130 16.28 17.84 13.26
C ALA A 130 16.85 16.64 14.04
N THR A 131 16.73 16.65 15.37
CA THR A 131 17.25 15.56 16.22
C THR A 131 16.51 14.26 15.96
N TRP A 132 15.18 14.31 15.79
CA TRP A 132 14.38 13.15 15.42
C TRP A 132 14.78 12.58 14.06
N ALA A 133 14.90 13.43 13.04
CA ALA A 133 15.32 13.02 11.70
C ALA A 133 16.72 12.39 11.71
N SER A 134 17.66 12.97 12.45
CA SER A 134 19.01 12.42 12.63
C SER A 134 19.00 11.06 13.33
N TRP A 135 18.22 10.90 14.40
CA TRP A 135 18.09 9.63 15.11
C TRP A 135 17.46 8.55 14.23
N MET A 136 16.40 8.88 13.50
CA MET A 136 15.77 7.99 12.53
C MET A 136 16.73 7.59 11.41
N GLN A 137 17.57 8.52 10.94
CA GLN A 137 18.57 8.21 9.91
C GLN A 137 19.68 7.30 10.45
N ALA A 138 20.11 7.50 11.70
CA ALA A 138 21.15 6.68 12.34
C ALA A 138 20.72 5.21 12.55
N ARG A 139 19.42 4.95 12.61
CA ARG A 139 18.88 3.60 12.79
C ARG A 139 18.54 2.90 11.47
N LEU A 140 18.76 3.53 10.31
CA LEU A 140 18.38 2.93 9.04
C LEU A 140 19.14 1.62 8.85
N LEU A 141 18.40 0.57 8.50
CA LEU A 141 19.00 -0.69 8.11
C LEU A 141 19.78 -0.51 6.80
N PRO A 142 20.87 -1.27 6.59
CA PRO A 142 21.43 -1.46 5.26
C PRO A 142 20.34 -1.85 4.26
N ASP A 143 20.50 -1.46 3.00
CA ASP A 143 19.47 -1.68 1.97
C ASP A 143 19.09 -3.17 1.80
N GLU A 144 20.06 -4.06 1.99
CA GLU A 144 19.85 -5.52 1.93
C GLU A 144 18.95 -6.02 3.06
N ASP A 145 19.26 -5.68 4.30
CA ASP A 145 18.47 -6.05 5.48
C ASP A 145 17.06 -5.46 5.41
N GLN A 146 16.96 -4.21 4.94
CA GLN A 146 15.69 -3.54 4.75
C GLN A 146 14.82 -4.24 3.69
N ALA A 147 15.43 -4.74 2.60
CA ALA A 147 14.70 -5.51 1.59
C ALA A 147 14.13 -6.82 2.15
N VAL A 148 14.84 -7.46 3.09
CA VAL A 148 14.34 -8.67 3.78
C VAL A 148 13.13 -8.33 4.65
N VAL A 149 13.20 -7.25 5.44
CA VAL A 149 12.08 -6.81 6.27
C VAL A 149 10.86 -6.42 5.42
N ASP A 150 11.09 -5.69 4.32
CA ASP A 150 10.04 -5.31 3.37
C ASP A 150 9.36 -6.56 2.77
N ALA A 151 10.12 -7.61 2.44
CA ALA A 151 9.58 -8.87 1.93
C ALA A 151 8.74 -9.63 2.97
N ILE A 152 9.16 -9.65 4.23
CA ILE A 152 8.40 -10.25 5.34
C ILE A 152 7.09 -9.50 5.54
N LEU A 153 7.13 -8.18 5.65
CA LEU A 153 5.95 -7.33 5.81
C LEU A 153 4.97 -7.50 4.64
N HIS A 154 5.49 -7.58 3.41
CA HIS A 154 4.66 -7.82 2.22
C HIS A 154 3.98 -9.20 2.26
N ARG A 155 4.70 -10.25 2.68
CA ARG A 155 4.14 -11.60 2.84
C ARG A 155 3.04 -11.62 3.90
N GLU A 156 3.25 -11.00 5.06
CA GLU A 156 2.25 -10.91 6.13
C GLU A 156 1.02 -10.09 5.71
N ALA A 157 1.23 -8.99 4.97
CA ALA A 157 0.14 -8.19 4.41
C ALA A 157 -0.69 -9.01 3.42
N ALA A 158 -0.04 -9.77 2.54
CA ALA A 158 -0.73 -10.66 1.60
C ALA A 158 -1.51 -11.78 2.31
N GLN A 159 -0.96 -12.35 3.38
CA GLN A 159 -1.67 -13.34 4.21
C GLN A 159 -2.90 -12.73 4.90
N ARG A 160 -2.77 -11.54 5.49
CA ARG A 160 -3.91 -10.83 6.10
C ARG A 160 -5.00 -10.49 5.09
N ALA A 161 -4.62 -10.04 3.90
CA ALA A 161 -5.55 -9.79 2.80
C ALA A 161 -6.29 -11.07 2.38
N ALA A 162 -5.59 -12.19 2.25
CA ALA A 162 -6.19 -13.48 1.91
C ALA A 162 -7.21 -13.96 2.97
N VAL A 163 -6.90 -13.79 4.26
CA VAL A 163 -7.83 -14.11 5.35
C VAL A 163 -9.07 -13.20 5.30
N PHE A 164 -8.87 -11.90 5.08
CA PHE A 164 -9.97 -10.95 4.94
C PHE A 164 -10.87 -11.30 3.75
N ASP A 165 -10.29 -11.60 2.58
CA ASP A 165 -11.02 -12.02 1.38
C ASP A 165 -11.77 -13.34 1.57
N ALA A 166 -11.22 -14.29 2.34
CA ALA A 166 -11.93 -15.51 2.71
C ALA A 166 -13.16 -15.18 3.58
N SER A 167 -12.98 -14.33 4.61
CA SER A 167 -14.06 -13.91 5.49
C SER A 167 -15.16 -13.12 4.77
N ASP A 168 -14.81 -12.27 3.81
CA ASP A 168 -15.79 -11.51 3.04
C ASP A 168 -16.55 -12.42 2.07
N ARG A 169 -15.89 -13.42 1.48
CA ARG A 169 -16.56 -14.46 0.69
C ARG A 169 -17.58 -15.24 1.51
N GLU A 170 -17.26 -15.60 2.75
CA GLU A 170 -18.20 -16.25 3.67
C GLU A 170 -19.38 -15.33 4.01
N ARG A 171 -19.14 -14.05 4.33
CA ARG A 171 -20.22 -13.07 4.58
C ARG A 171 -21.10 -12.84 3.37
N ARG A 172 -20.55 -12.87 2.16
CA ARG A 172 -21.32 -12.77 0.91
C ARG A 172 -22.13 -14.03 0.69
N ARG A 173 -21.56 -15.22 0.92
CA ARG A 173 -22.29 -16.50 0.86
C ARG A 173 -23.45 -16.53 1.83
N ALA A 174 -23.24 -16.15 3.09
CA ALA A 174 -24.30 -16.08 4.10
C ALA A 174 -25.42 -15.10 3.68
N ARG A 175 -25.06 -13.91 3.17
CA ARG A 175 -26.06 -12.95 2.66
C ARG A 175 -26.84 -13.49 1.47
N LEU A 176 -26.17 -14.17 0.53
CA LEU A 176 -26.84 -14.80 -0.61
C LEU A 176 -27.75 -15.96 -0.19
N ALA A 177 -27.33 -16.77 0.79
CA ALA A 177 -28.15 -17.85 1.34
C ALA A 177 -29.49 -17.33 1.85
N VAL A 178 -29.47 -16.26 2.65
CA VAL A 178 -30.70 -15.61 3.18
C VAL A 178 -31.61 -15.09 2.05
N ILE A 179 -31.04 -14.50 1.00
CA ILE A 179 -31.81 -14.00 -0.16
C ILE A 179 -32.42 -15.15 -0.96
N VAL A 180 -31.65 -16.21 -1.20
CA VAL A 180 -32.13 -17.35 -1.99
C VAL A 180 -33.22 -18.10 -1.22
N GLU A 181 -33.05 -18.26 0.09
CA GLU A 181 -34.07 -18.82 0.99
C GLU A 181 -35.36 -17.98 0.99
N SER A 182 -35.26 -16.64 1.04
CA SER A 182 -36.43 -15.77 0.98
C SER A 182 -37.17 -15.82 -0.37
N LEU A 183 -36.48 -16.24 -1.43
CA LEU A 183 -37.05 -16.49 -2.75
C LEU A 183 -37.64 -17.91 -2.91
N GLY A 184 -37.62 -18.74 -1.87
CA GLY A 184 -38.12 -20.12 -1.91
C GLY A 184 -37.20 -21.10 -2.62
N TYR A 185 -35.95 -20.72 -2.87
CA TYR A 185 -34.92 -21.60 -3.41
C TYR A 185 -34.01 -22.09 -2.27
N THR A 186 -33.52 -23.32 -2.36
CA THR A 186 -32.41 -23.78 -1.54
C THR A 186 -31.12 -23.57 -2.32
N LEU A 187 -30.17 -22.84 -1.74
CA LEU A 187 -28.79 -22.81 -2.23
C LEU A 187 -28.22 -24.21 -1.94
N ASN A 188 -28.41 -25.13 -2.87
CA ASN A 188 -27.70 -26.40 -2.81
C ASN A 188 -26.22 -26.07 -2.86
N ASP A 189 -25.51 -26.34 -1.76
CA ASP A 189 -24.06 -26.45 -1.68
C ASP A 189 -23.52 -27.59 -2.57
N ALA A 190 -24.31 -28.06 -3.56
CA ALA A 190 -23.87 -28.92 -4.65
C ALA A 190 -22.61 -28.27 -5.17
N GLY A 191 -21.48 -28.82 -4.70
CA GLY A 191 -20.22 -28.10 -4.64
C GLY A 191 -20.05 -27.49 -5.99
N ALA A 192 -20.00 -26.15 -6.08
CA ALA A 192 -19.69 -25.46 -7.33
C ALA A 192 -18.60 -26.31 -7.93
N PRO A 193 -18.87 -27.01 -9.06
CA PRO A 193 -18.18 -28.25 -9.35
C PRO A 193 -16.74 -27.97 -9.06
N THR A 194 -16.15 -28.74 -8.16
CA THR A 194 -14.74 -29.00 -8.30
C THR A 194 -14.64 -29.69 -9.65
N THR A 195 -14.81 -28.95 -10.75
CA THR A 195 -13.99 -29.04 -11.92
C THR A 195 -12.61 -29.05 -11.30
N SER A 196 -12.16 -30.27 -11.08
CA SER A 196 -10.80 -30.63 -10.73
C SER A 196 -9.92 -29.54 -11.34
N PRO A 197 -9.11 -28.83 -10.53
CA PRO A 197 -8.44 -27.59 -10.91
C PRO A 197 -8.05 -27.71 -12.37
N ALA A 198 -8.80 -26.98 -13.21
CA ALA A 198 -8.95 -27.31 -14.63
C ALA A 198 -7.59 -27.74 -15.17
N GLU A 199 -7.52 -29.00 -15.61
CA GLU A 199 -6.29 -29.72 -15.90
C GLU A 199 -5.24 -28.75 -16.44
N PRO A 200 -4.04 -28.69 -15.82
CA PRO A 200 -3.03 -27.73 -16.21
C PRO A 200 -2.87 -27.79 -17.74
N PRO A 201 -2.81 -26.63 -18.42
CA PRO A 201 -2.83 -26.60 -19.88
C PRO A 201 -1.78 -27.57 -20.42
N ALA A 202 -2.19 -28.44 -21.35
CA ALA A 202 -1.35 -29.51 -21.88
C ALA A 202 -0.02 -29.01 -22.46
N ILE A 203 0.03 -27.73 -22.88
CA ILE A 203 1.24 -27.05 -23.34
C ILE A 203 1.73 -26.08 -22.26
N ARG A 204 2.97 -26.28 -21.83
CA ARG A 204 3.71 -25.32 -21.02
C ARG A 204 4.49 -24.36 -21.93
N TRP A 205 3.97 -23.16 -22.09
CA TRP A 205 4.59 -22.13 -22.92
C TRP A 205 5.92 -21.62 -22.36
N THR A 206 6.96 -21.56 -23.19
CA THR A 206 8.21 -20.84 -22.87
C THR A 206 7.98 -19.33 -22.99
N ILE A 207 7.91 -18.64 -21.86
CA ILE A 207 7.69 -17.19 -21.83
C ILE A 207 8.98 -16.46 -22.25
N PRO A 208 8.96 -15.60 -23.29
CA PRO A 208 10.14 -14.83 -23.67
C PRO A 208 10.63 -13.93 -22.52
N ALA A 209 11.95 -13.91 -22.28
CA ALA A 209 12.53 -13.18 -21.16
C ALA A 209 12.49 -11.64 -21.33
N GLY A 210 12.40 -11.14 -22.56
CA GLY A 210 12.43 -9.72 -22.92
C GLY A 210 11.38 -9.34 -23.97
N LYS A 211 11.68 -8.28 -24.73
CA LYS A 211 10.82 -7.85 -25.84
C LYS A 211 10.79 -8.89 -26.94
N HIS A 212 9.63 -9.09 -27.55
CA HIS A 212 9.39 -10.02 -28.64
C HIS A 212 8.47 -9.41 -29.70
N ALA A 213 8.37 -10.08 -30.86
CA ALA A 213 7.38 -9.72 -31.87
C ALA A 213 5.96 -9.74 -31.27
N PRO A 214 5.01 -8.91 -31.74
CA PRO A 214 3.67 -8.86 -31.18
C PRO A 214 3.01 -10.24 -31.07
N LEU A 215 2.55 -10.57 -29.87
CA LEU A 215 1.80 -11.80 -29.58
C LEU A 215 0.43 -11.42 -29.03
N VAL A 216 -0.60 -12.11 -29.50
CA VAL A 216 -1.90 -12.19 -28.84
C VAL A 216 -1.84 -13.33 -27.83
N TYR A 217 -2.14 -13.03 -26.57
CA TYR A 217 -2.14 -14.00 -25.48
C TYR A 217 -3.55 -14.25 -24.98
N PHE A 218 -3.83 -15.51 -24.62
CA PHE A 218 -5.00 -15.96 -23.89
C PHE A 218 -4.52 -16.41 -22.51
N ILE A 219 -4.92 -15.70 -21.46
CA ILE A 219 -4.47 -15.99 -20.09
C ILE A 219 -5.64 -16.18 -19.13
N ARG A 220 -5.57 -17.24 -18.32
CA ARG A 220 -6.64 -17.68 -17.41
C ARG A 220 -6.56 -17.01 -16.05
N ASN A 221 -7.72 -16.66 -15.49
CA ASN A 221 -7.89 -16.21 -14.12
C ASN A 221 -9.19 -16.81 -13.55
N GLY A 222 -9.09 -18.01 -12.98
CA GLY A 222 -10.24 -18.81 -12.60
C GLY A 222 -11.08 -19.18 -13.82
N ASN A 223 -12.38 -18.85 -13.78
CA ASN A 223 -13.35 -19.14 -14.85
C ASN A 223 -13.42 -18.03 -15.91
N ARG A 224 -12.43 -17.13 -15.93
CA ARG A 224 -12.35 -16.04 -16.91
C ARG A 224 -11.05 -16.12 -17.68
N MET A 225 -11.10 -15.69 -18.92
CA MET A 225 -9.97 -15.61 -19.82
C MET A 225 -9.79 -14.18 -20.30
N LYS A 226 -8.55 -13.68 -20.24
CA LYS A 226 -8.20 -12.40 -20.84
C LYS A 226 -7.53 -12.64 -22.19
N ILE A 227 -8.00 -11.91 -23.19
CA ILE A 227 -7.42 -11.88 -24.54
C ILE A 227 -6.81 -10.50 -24.74
N GLY A 228 -5.52 -10.43 -25.05
CA GLY A 228 -4.86 -9.15 -25.33
C GLY A 228 -3.58 -9.29 -26.13
N THR A 229 -3.06 -8.20 -26.68
CA THR A 229 -1.75 -8.18 -27.35
C THR A 229 -0.65 -7.59 -26.47
N THR A 230 0.58 -8.08 -26.62
CA THR A 230 1.77 -7.53 -25.98
C THR A 230 3.03 -7.78 -26.78
N THR A 231 4.05 -6.94 -26.59
CA THR A 231 5.44 -7.15 -27.04
C THR A 231 6.37 -7.48 -25.88
N GLU A 232 5.84 -7.55 -24.65
CA GLU A 232 6.61 -7.83 -23.42
C GLU A 232 5.78 -8.72 -22.48
N LEU A 233 5.60 -9.99 -22.84
CA LEU A 233 4.68 -10.94 -22.20
C LEU A 233 5.00 -11.18 -20.72
N LYS A 234 6.28 -11.34 -20.35
CA LYS A 234 6.70 -11.53 -18.96
C LYS A 234 6.25 -10.36 -18.07
N ARG A 235 6.43 -9.12 -18.54
CA ARG A 235 5.96 -7.93 -17.82
C ARG A 235 4.44 -7.91 -17.72
N ARG A 236 3.74 -8.25 -18.80
CA ARG A 236 2.27 -8.28 -18.82
C ARG A 236 1.69 -9.29 -17.83
N ILE A 237 2.22 -10.51 -17.78
CA ILE A 237 1.83 -11.55 -16.81
C ILE A 237 1.98 -11.02 -15.37
N ARG A 238 3.13 -10.41 -15.07
CA ARG A 238 3.40 -9.81 -13.75
C ARG A 238 2.42 -8.67 -13.42
N THR A 239 2.12 -7.79 -14.38
CA THR A 239 1.17 -6.69 -14.20
C THR A 239 -0.25 -7.19 -13.92
N LEU A 240 -0.63 -8.34 -14.46
CA LEU A 240 -1.93 -8.98 -14.17
C LEU A 240 -1.94 -9.76 -12.85
N ALA A 241 -0.81 -9.83 -12.14
CA ALA A 241 -0.61 -10.67 -10.95
C ALA A 241 -0.95 -12.15 -11.19
N LEU A 242 -0.68 -12.65 -12.41
CA LEU A 242 -0.90 -14.04 -12.80
C LEU A 242 0.43 -14.78 -12.92
N ARG A 243 0.36 -16.11 -12.98
CA ARG A 243 1.53 -16.98 -13.14
C ARG A 243 1.74 -17.37 -14.61
N PRO A 244 2.98 -17.67 -15.04
CA PRO A 244 3.27 -18.12 -16.40
C PRO A 244 2.42 -19.32 -16.86
N GLU A 245 2.15 -20.27 -15.96
CA GLU A 245 1.32 -21.46 -16.22
C GLU A 245 -0.15 -21.13 -16.52
N ASN A 246 -0.61 -19.90 -16.26
CA ASN A 246 -1.96 -19.47 -16.60
C ASN A 246 -2.11 -19.09 -18.08
N VAL A 247 -1.02 -18.96 -18.83
CA VAL A 247 -1.07 -18.70 -20.27
C VAL A 247 -1.59 -19.96 -20.96
N ALA A 248 -2.79 -19.88 -21.52
CA ALA A 248 -3.43 -21.02 -22.18
C ALA A 248 -3.01 -21.12 -23.65
N LEU A 249 -2.95 -19.99 -24.36
CA LEU A 249 -2.62 -19.95 -25.78
C LEU A 249 -1.82 -18.68 -26.13
N LEU A 250 -0.78 -18.84 -26.95
CA LEU A 250 -0.05 -17.74 -27.58
C LEU A 250 -0.18 -17.82 -29.10
N VAL A 251 -0.53 -16.69 -29.72
CA VAL A 251 -0.71 -16.59 -31.16
C VAL A 251 0.08 -15.40 -31.68
N ALA A 252 0.86 -15.58 -32.74
CA ALA A 252 1.55 -14.48 -33.40
C ALA A 252 0.52 -13.49 -33.98
N GLY A 253 0.64 -12.21 -33.63
CA GLY A 253 -0.29 -11.18 -34.11
C GLY A 253 -0.26 -9.89 -33.31
N ASP A 254 -0.74 -8.84 -33.95
CA ASP A 254 -0.85 -7.50 -33.38
C ASP A 254 -2.27 -7.20 -32.85
N GLN A 255 -2.54 -5.93 -32.58
CA GLN A 255 -3.82 -5.46 -32.07
C GLN A 255 -4.99 -5.70 -33.03
N ARG A 256 -4.75 -5.84 -34.35
CA ARG A 256 -5.82 -6.18 -35.30
C ARG A 256 -6.33 -7.60 -35.02
N ARG A 257 -5.41 -8.54 -34.83
CA ARG A 257 -5.76 -9.93 -34.54
C ARG A 257 -6.44 -10.08 -33.17
N GLU A 258 -6.02 -9.31 -32.18
CA GLU A 258 -6.75 -9.22 -30.89
C GLU A 258 -8.20 -8.75 -31.09
N ARG A 259 -8.42 -7.67 -31.86
CA ARG A 259 -9.78 -7.17 -32.14
C ARG A 259 -10.63 -8.21 -32.86
N ASP A 260 -10.04 -8.99 -33.76
CA ASP A 260 -10.76 -10.06 -34.45
C ASP A 260 -11.18 -11.16 -33.46
N TYR A 261 -10.32 -11.54 -32.51
CA TYR A 261 -10.71 -12.46 -31.42
C TYR A 261 -11.76 -11.87 -30.48
N HIS A 262 -11.66 -10.59 -30.14
CA HIS A 262 -12.70 -9.93 -29.32
C HIS A 262 -14.06 -9.92 -30.02
N LYS A 263 -14.09 -9.78 -31.35
CA LYS A 263 -15.32 -9.91 -32.15
C LYS A 263 -15.81 -11.36 -32.20
N GLN A 264 -14.91 -12.29 -32.46
CA GLN A 264 -15.22 -13.72 -32.55
C GLN A 264 -15.85 -14.26 -31.26
N PHE A 265 -15.35 -13.82 -30.11
CA PHE A 265 -15.82 -14.28 -28.79
C PHE A 265 -16.66 -13.22 -28.06
N ALA A 266 -17.30 -12.31 -28.80
CA ALA A 266 -18.07 -11.21 -28.21
C ALA A 266 -19.19 -11.70 -27.26
N GLU A 267 -19.81 -12.84 -27.56
CA GLU A 267 -20.86 -13.45 -26.74
C GLU A 267 -20.37 -13.85 -25.33
N HIS A 268 -19.09 -14.20 -25.20
CA HIS A 268 -18.47 -14.57 -23.93
C HIS A 268 -17.93 -13.36 -23.16
N ARG A 269 -18.01 -12.16 -23.72
CA ARG A 269 -17.36 -10.97 -23.15
C ARG A 269 -18.09 -10.49 -21.89
N ILE A 270 -17.34 -10.25 -20.82
CA ILE A 270 -17.88 -9.81 -19.54
C ILE A 270 -17.97 -8.28 -19.53
N GLY A 271 -19.15 -7.77 -19.87
CA GLY A 271 -19.44 -6.34 -19.95
C GLY A 271 -18.54 -5.62 -20.96
N THR A 272 -18.00 -4.46 -20.57
CA THR A 272 -17.09 -3.67 -21.40
C THR A 272 -15.62 -4.03 -21.21
N THR A 273 -15.31 -5.08 -20.45
CA THR A 273 -13.93 -5.44 -20.08
C THR A 273 -13.22 -6.23 -21.16
N GLU A 274 -11.91 -6.45 -21.01
CA GLU A 274 -11.12 -7.38 -21.84
C GLU A 274 -11.13 -8.82 -21.28
N TRP A 275 -12.08 -9.14 -20.39
CA TRP A 275 -12.26 -10.47 -19.82
C TRP A 275 -13.46 -11.16 -20.46
N PHE A 276 -13.32 -12.45 -20.68
CA PHE A 276 -14.30 -13.34 -21.28
C PHE A 276 -14.59 -14.49 -20.32
N ALA A 277 -15.82 -14.99 -20.30
CA ALA A 277 -16.17 -16.24 -19.63
C ALA A 277 -15.43 -17.39 -20.31
N TYR A 278 -14.73 -18.22 -19.55
CA TYR A 278 -13.99 -19.35 -20.09
C TYR A 278 -14.89 -20.58 -20.22
N GLU A 279 -15.81 -20.53 -21.18
CA GLU A 279 -16.81 -21.57 -21.44
C GLU A 279 -17.20 -21.60 -22.93
N GLY A 280 -17.95 -22.63 -23.32
CA GLY A 280 -18.47 -22.82 -24.68
C GLY A 280 -17.41 -22.68 -25.76
N THR A 281 -17.76 -21.95 -26.82
CA THR A 281 -16.93 -21.84 -28.04
C THR A 281 -15.53 -21.24 -27.81
N LEU A 282 -15.32 -20.45 -26.75
CA LEU A 282 -13.98 -19.96 -26.39
C LEU A 282 -13.12 -21.07 -25.77
N ALA A 283 -13.68 -21.86 -24.86
CA ALA A 283 -12.96 -22.97 -24.23
C ALA A 283 -12.60 -24.03 -25.28
N ASP A 284 -13.55 -24.37 -26.14
CA ASP A 284 -13.36 -25.32 -27.25
C ASP A 284 -12.26 -24.86 -28.20
N TYR A 285 -12.29 -23.58 -28.60
CA TYR A 285 -11.25 -23.01 -29.48
C TYR A 285 -9.85 -23.12 -28.87
N VAL A 286 -9.69 -22.75 -27.60
CA VAL A 286 -8.38 -22.81 -26.93
C VAL A 286 -7.90 -24.25 -26.80
N HIS A 287 -8.80 -25.19 -26.47
CA HIS A 287 -8.48 -26.61 -26.39
C HIS A 287 -8.00 -27.14 -27.75
N ASP A 288 -8.76 -26.88 -28.82
CA ASP A 288 -8.44 -27.29 -30.19
C ASP A 288 -7.10 -26.73 -30.68
N GLN A 289 -6.84 -25.44 -30.43
CA GLN A 289 -5.57 -24.83 -30.83
C GLN A 289 -4.39 -25.44 -30.08
N THR A 290 -4.55 -25.67 -28.78
CA THR A 290 -3.53 -26.29 -27.94
C THR A 290 -3.25 -27.73 -28.43
N ALA A 291 -4.28 -28.53 -28.67
CA ALA A 291 -4.14 -29.89 -29.19
C ALA A 291 -3.40 -29.93 -30.54
N ARG A 292 -3.74 -29.03 -31.47
CA ARG A 292 -3.06 -28.93 -32.78
C ARG A 292 -1.59 -28.55 -32.65
N LEU A 293 -1.24 -27.69 -31.71
CA LEU A 293 0.14 -27.29 -31.47
C LEU A 293 0.96 -28.43 -30.85
N SER A 294 0.40 -29.16 -29.88
CA SER A 294 1.05 -30.33 -29.29
C SER A 294 1.34 -31.40 -30.34
N GLN A 295 0.41 -31.65 -31.27
CA GLN A 295 0.62 -32.60 -32.36
C GLN A 295 1.75 -32.17 -33.30
N LYS A 296 1.88 -30.86 -33.58
CA LYS A 296 2.97 -30.33 -34.42
C LYS A 296 4.33 -30.47 -33.74
N GLU A 297 4.41 -30.23 -32.43
CA GLU A 297 5.65 -30.40 -31.67
C GLU A 297 6.11 -31.87 -31.62
N GLN A 298 5.17 -32.83 -31.62
CA GLN A 298 5.49 -34.26 -31.65
C GLN A 298 5.96 -34.79 -33.01
N GLN A 299 5.65 -34.05 -34.10
CA GLN A 299 6.04 -34.43 -35.47
C GLN A 299 7.40 -33.84 -35.90
N GLN A 300 8.02 -33.00 -35.08
CA GLN A 300 9.32 -32.38 -35.31
C GLN A 300 10.42 -33.10 -34.52
#